data_AF-A0A942PHW3-F1
#
_entry.id   AF-A0A942PHW3-F1
#
_cell.length_a   1.000
_cell.length_b   1.000
_cell.length_c   1.000
_cell.angle_alpha   90.00
_cell.angle_beta   90.00
_cell.angle_gamma   90.00
#
_symmetry.space_group_name_H-M   'P 1'
#
loop_
_entity.id
_entity.type
_entity.pdbx_description
1 polymer ?
#
loop_
_entity_poly.entity_id
_entity_poly.type
_entity_poly.pdbx_seq_one_letter_code
_entity_poly.pdbx_strand_id
1 'polypeptide(L)'
;MIIQPSSAPSFAGGIARSASPRQTPTISPVNTADTVRISQAARETFAASVSSSAGNDAKTVEARLAAIKAKDGVSRTQEERDYVLANDKKLAEITAQGKPPEKLTAEELDYMQKAGGFVNTMANLSPKEKALYDKAVASGNSEAAAGISQIALVRMMGHTAGGANGTTYDPLNTEITAANVEKYFSHSIVDPTGKAESQFQALIQYLQTNPAV
;
A
#
# COMPACT_ATOMS: atom_id res chain seq x y z
N MET A 1 7.62 46.64 52.71
CA MET A 1 6.27 46.99 53.18
C MET A 1 5.38 45.79 52.89
N ILE A 2 4.88 45.15 53.97
CA ILE A 2 3.70 44.27 54.20
C ILE A 2 3.08 43.63 52.92
N ILE A 3 2.83 42.31 52.84
CA ILE A 3 1.63 41.62 53.38
C ILE A 3 1.89 40.10 53.53
N GLN A 4 1.43 39.54 54.67
CA GLN A 4 1.39 38.10 55.04
C GLN A 4 0.38 37.30 54.17
N PRO A 5 0.29 35.97 54.35
CA PRO A 5 -0.85 35.51 55.16
C PRO A 5 -0.60 34.29 56.06
N SER A 6 -1.25 34.39 57.22
CA SER A 6 -2.03 33.39 57.99
C SER A 6 -1.43 32.09 58.54
N SER A 7 -1.76 31.89 59.83
CA SER A 7 -1.32 30.86 60.76
C SER A 7 -2.29 29.67 60.92
N ALA A 8 -1.69 28.51 61.27
CA ALA A 8 -2.12 27.48 62.25
C ALA A 8 -3.35 26.57 61.96
N PRO A 9 -3.60 25.51 62.77
CA PRO A 9 -2.72 24.40 63.21
C PRO A 9 -3.41 23.04 62.98
N SER A 10 -2.71 21.89 63.11
CA SER A 10 -3.40 20.61 63.35
C SER A 10 -2.52 19.56 64.04
N PHE A 11 -3.14 18.97 65.05
CA PHE A 11 -2.66 18.02 66.04
C PHE A 11 -2.30 16.67 65.40
N ALA A 12 -1.11 16.14 65.69
CA ALA A 12 -0.80 14.74 65.42
C ALA A 12 -1.19 13.90 66.64
N GLY A 13 -2.29 13.15 66.50
CA GLY A 13 -2.74 12.16 67.47
C GLY A 13 -1.71 11.06 67.65
N GLY A 14 -1.40 10.76 68.91
CA GLY A 14 -0.62 9.59 69.29
C GLY A 14 -1.40 8.32 68.96
N ILE A 15 -0.75 7.40 68.25
CA ILE A 15 -1.17 6.01 68.18
C ILE A 15 0.07 5.17 68.52
N ALA A 16 0.08 4.65 69.75
CA ALA A 16 1.03 3.66 70.19
C ALA A 16 0.94 2.42 69.28
N ARG A 17 2.09 1.94 68.80
CA ARG A 17 2.21 0.62 68.18
C ARG A 17 3.29 -0.18 68.92
N SER A 18 2.85 -1.30 69.47
CA SER A 18 3.65 -2.30 70.18
C SER A 18 4.85 -2.75 69.37
N ALA A 19 6.00 -2.89 70.03
CA ALA A 19 7.21 -3.46 69.47
C ALA A 19 7.03 -4.97 69.24
N SER A 20 7.19 -5.42 67.99
CA SER A 20 7.39 -6.83 67.64
C SER A 20 8.90 -7.13 67.56
N PRO A 21 9.35 -8.33 67.96
CA PRO A 21 10.76 -8.67 68.01
C PRO A 21 11.37 -8.78 66.61
N ARG A 22 12.59 -8.27 66.48
CA ARG A 22 13.44 -8.31 65.29
C ARG A 22 13.86 -9.76 65.02
N GLN A 23 13.29 -10.40 64.00
CA GLN A 23 13.85 -11.62 63.43
C GLN A 23 15.06 -11.25 62.58
N THR A 24 16.26 -11.64 63.02
CA THR A 24 17.47 -11.65 62.19
C THR A 24 17.48 -12.92 61.36
N PRO A 25 17.43 -12.87 60.01
CA PRO A 25 17.78 -14.03 59.22
C PRO A 25 19.29 -14.22 59.26
N THR A 26 19.73 -15.36 59.75
CA THR A 26 21.08 -15.89 59.53
C THR A 26 21.29 -16.03 58.02
N ILE A 27 22.20 -15.24 57.47
CA ILE A 27 22.58 -15.32 56.05
C ILE A 27 23.54 -16.49 55.89
N SER A 28 23.06 -17.57 55.29
CA SER A 28 23.92 -18.61 54.71
C SER A 28 24.47 -18.13 53.36
N PRO A 29 25.74 -18.43 53.01
CA PRO A 29 26.34 -17.96 51.76
C PRO A 29 25.60 -18.51 50.54
N VAL A 30 25.30 -17.61 49.60
CA VAL A 30 24.65 -17.86 48.31
C VAL A 30 25.53 -18.79 47.46
N ASN A 31 25.03 -19.98 47.14
CA ASN A 31 25.56 -20.79 46.05
C ASN A 31 25.07 -20.19 44.73
N THR A 32 25.99 -19.69 43.91
CA THR A 32 25.75 -19.20 42.55
C THR A 32 25.46 -20.36 41.59
N ALA A 33 24.32 -21.01 41.77
CA ALA A 33 23.76 -22.00 40.86
C ALA A 33 22.22 -21.97 40.87
N ASP A 34 21.63 -20.81 41.22
CA ASP A 34 20.18 -20.66 41.25
C ASP A 34 19.69 -20.41 39.81
N THR A 35 19.49 -21.50 39.08
CA THR A 35 18.90 -21.45 37.74
C THR A 35 17.42 -21.12 37.92
N VAL A 36 17.01 -19.91 37.55
CA VAL A 36 15.60 -19.47 37.58
C VAL A 36 14.77 -20.45 36.76
N ARG A 37 14.07 -21.38 37.44
CA ARG A 37 13.11 -22.30 36.81
C ARG A 37 11.82 -21.54 36.51
N ILE A 38 11.78 -20.91 35.36
CA ILE A 38 10.53 -20.34 34.81
C ILE A 38 9.58 -21.51 34.54
N SER A 39 8.40 -21.50 35.18
CA SER A 39 7.39 -22.54 34.96
C SER A 39 6.93 -22.55 33.51
N GLN A 40 6.63 -23.73 32.98
CA GLN A 40 6.16 -23.89 31.60
C GLN A 40 4.86 -23.09 31.36
N ALA A 41 3.98 -23.03 32.36
CA ALA A 41 2.78 -22.20 32.34
C ALA A 41 3.07 -20.69 32.22
N ALA A 42 4.15 -20.19 32.85
CA ALA A 42 4.56 -18.79 32.70
C ALA A 42 5.12 -18.50 31.30
N ARG A 43 5.82 -19.47 30.69
CA ARG A 43 6.27 -19.36 29.29
C ARG A 43 5.11 -19.40 28.31
N GLU A 44 4.12 -20.25 28.54
CA GLU A 44 2.92 -20.37 27.70
C GLU A 44 2.02 -19.13 27.82
N THR A 45 1.84 -18.58 29.02
CA THR A 45 1.10 -17.32 29.21
C THR A 45 1.81 -16.10 28.62
N PHE A 46 3.14 -16.04 28.69
CA PHE A 46 3.91 -15.00 28.00
C PHE A 46 3.86 -15.15 26.47
N ALA A 47 3.97 -16.38 25.95
CA ALA A 47 3.81 -16.64 24.52
C ALA A 47 2.39 -16.31 24.03
N ALA A 48 1.36 -16.61 24.83
CA ALA A 48 -0.02 -16.24 24.56
C ALA A 48 -0.28 -14.73 24.67
N SER A 49 0.39 -14.01 25.60
CA SER A 49 0.30 -12.55 25.70
C SER A 49 0.99 -11.86 24.53
N VAL A 50 2.14 -12.37 24.08
CA VAL A 50 2.84 -11.87 22.89
C VAL A 50 2.07 -12.18 21.61
N SER A 51 1.44 -13.35 21.52
CA SER A 51 0.60 -13.71 20.37
C SER A 51 -0.69 -12.90 20.29
N SER A 52 -1.28 -12.56 21.44
CA SER A 52 -2.48 -11.72 21.49
C SER A 52 -2.16 -10.24 21.27
N SER A 53 -1.02 -9.72 21.74
CA SER A 53 -0.57 -8.36 21.40
C SER A 53 -0.21 -8.24 19.92
N ALA A 54 0.60 -9.15 19.37
CA ALA A 54 0.98 -9.12 17.96
C ALA A 54 -0.22 -9.29 17.01
N GLY A 55 -1.22 -10.11 17.39
CA GLY A 55 -2.46 -10.25 16.63
C GLY A 55 -3.37 -9.02 16.67
N ASN A 56 -3.38 -8.28 17.79
CA ASN A 56 -4.09 -7.01 17.91
C ASN A 56 -3.35 -5.88 17.18
N ASP A 57 -2.02 -5.87 17.22
CA ASP A 57 -1.19 -4.93 16.48
C ASP A 57 -1.32 -5.15 14.97
N ALA A 58 -1.32 -6.40 14.49
CA ALA A 58 -1.56 -6.71 13.08
C ALA A 58 -2.94 -6.25 12.60
N LYS A 59 -4.01 -6.50 13.40
CA LYS A 59 -5.37 -6.04 13.06
C LYS A 59 -5.50 -4.52 13.07
N THR A 60 -4.84 -3.84 14.00
CA THR A 60 -4.83 -2.37 14.05
C THR A 60 -4.03 -1.75 12.90
N VAL A 61 -2.92 -2.38 12.49
CA VAL A 61 -2.14 -1.99 11.31
C VAL A 61 -2.97 -2.15 10.03
N GLU A 62 -3.65 -3.28 9.85
CA GLU A 62 -4.53 -3.53 8.69
C GLU A 62 -5.71 -2.55 8.65
N ALA A 63 -6.37 -2.28 9.78
CA ALA A 63 -7.46 -1.31 9.86
C ALA A 63 -6.98 0.11 9.53
N ARG A 64 -5.80 0.50 10.02
CA ARG A 64 -5.19 1.80 9.72
C ARG A 64 -4.77 1.90 8.25
N LEU A 65 -4.20 0.84 7.68
CA LEU A 65 -3.90 0.75 6.24
C LEU A 65 -5.16 0.91 5.40
N ALA A 66 -6.23 0.20 5.74
CA ALA A 66 -7.50 0.29 5.02
C ALA A 66 -8.10 1.71 5.10
N ALA A 67 -8.06 2.35 6.27
CA ALA A 67 -8.54 3.71 6.45
C ALA A 67 -7.72 4.74 5.63
N ILE A 68 -6.39 4.59 5.57
CA ILE A 68 -5.54 5.46 4.75
C ILE A 68 -5.77 5.19 3.26
N LYS A 69 -5.86 3.91 2.85
CA LYS A 69 -6.08 3.51 1.44
C LYS A 69 -7.46 3.92 0.91
N ALA A 70 -8.45 4.12 1.79
CA ALA A 70 -9.76 4.65 1.43
C ALA A 70 -9.75 6.14 1.06
N LYS A 71 -8.73 6.90 1.48
CA LYS A 71 -8.55 8.31 1.05
C LYS A 71 -8.01 8.36 -0.37
N ASP A 72 -8.40 9.39 -1.12
CA ASP A 72 -7.73 9.76 -2.38
C ASP A 72 -6.27 10.14 -2.11
N GLY A 73 -5.38 9.86 -3.07
CA GLY A 73 -3.93 10.01 -2.89
C GLY A 73 -3.49 11.44 -2.58
N VAL A 74 -4.25 12.44 -3.05
CA VAL A 74 -3.95 13.86 -2.87
C VAL A 74 -4.27 14.32 -1.44
N SER A 75 -5.31 13.77 -0.83
CA SER A 75 -5.71 14.08 0.54
C SER A 75 -4.89 13.35 1.62
N ARG A 76 -3.96 12.47 1.22
CA ARG A 76 -3.08 11.76 2.16
C ARG A 76 -1.92 12.64 2.59
N THR A 77 -1.57 12.60 3.87
CA THR A 77 -0.37 13.26 4.38
C THR A 77 0.89 12.48 3.98
N GLN A 78 2.07 13.09 4.12
CA GLN A 78 3.33 12.40 3.82
C GLN A 78 3.53 11.19 4.74
N GLU A 79 3.19 11.34 6.02
CA GLU A 79 3.28 10.27 7.02
C GLU A 79 2.34 9.11 6.69
N GLU A 80 1.16 9.41 6.15
CA GLU A 80 0.21 8.39 5.69
C GLU A 80 0.73 7.63 4.47
N ARG A 81 1.38 8.32 3.53
CA ARG A 81 2.04 7.68 2.38
C ARG A 81 3.18 6.77 2.83
N ASP A 82 4.05 7.27 3.71
CA ASP A 82 5.17 6.51 4.26
C ASP A 82 4.69 5.32 5.09
N TYR A 83 3.58 5.48 5.82
CA TYR A 83 2.94 4.40 6.56
C TYR A 83 2.41 3.30 5.63
N VAL A 84 1.76 3.64 4.51
CA VAL A 84 1.34 2.63 3.54
C VAL A 84 2.55 1.93 2.95
N LEU A 85 3.60 2.66 2.56
CA LEU A 85 4.80 2.06 1.98
C LEU A 85 5.53 1.11 2.94
N ALA A 86 5.56 1.45 4.23
CA ALA A 86 6.24 0.65 5.25
C ALA A 86 5.45 -0.58 5.72
N ASN A 87 4.11 -0.53 5.68
CA ASN A 87 3.26 -1.57 6.28
C ASN A 87 2.55 -2.45 5.23
N ASP A 88 2.40 -1.99 4.00
CA ASP A 88 1.78 -2.76 2.91
C ASP A 88 2.82 -3.69 2.26
N LYS A 89 2.80 -4.96 2.65
CA LYS A 89 3.74 -5.99 2.16
C LYS A 89 3.73 -6.14 0.64
N LYS A 90 2.56 -6.07 0.01
CA LYS A 90 2.42 -6.25 -1.45
C LYS A 90 2.95 -5.02 -2.19
N LEU A 91 2.69 -3.81 -1.68
CA LEU A 91 3.28 -2.60 -2.25
C LEU A 91 4.80 -2.56 -2.07
N ALA A 92 5.30 -2.99 -0.90
CA ALA A 92 6.73 -3.09 -0.65
C ALA A 92 7.42 -4.09 -1.59
N GLU A 93 6.80 -5.25 -1.83
CA GLU A 93 7.30 -6.24 -2.79
C GLU A 93 7.36 -5.67 -4.22
N ILE A 94 6.28 -5.02 -4.69
CA ILE A 94 6.23 -4.38 -6.01
C ILE A 94 7.30 -3.28 -6.12
N THR A 95 7.44 -2.43 -5.10
CA THR A 95 8.41 -1.34 -5.07
C THR A 95 9.85 -1.85 -5.04
N ALA A 96 10.10 -2.94 -4.30
CA ALA A 96 11.41 -3.58 -4.21
C ALA A 96 11.86 -4.19 -5.54
N GLN A 97 10.96 -4.50 -6.47
CA GLN A 97 11.35 -4.93 -7.82
C GLN A 97 12.11 -3.84 -8.58
N GLY A 98 11.99 -2.56 -8.20
CA GLY A 98 12.69 -1.44 -8.83
C GLY A 98 12.34 -1.24 -10.31
N LYS A 99 11.26 -1.87 -10.78
CA LYS A 99 10.84 -1.82 -12.18
C LYS A 99 10.09 -0.50 -12.45
N PRO A 100 10.32 0.13 -13.60
CA PRO A 100 9.45 1.23 -14.04
C PRO A 100 8.01 0.69 -14.24
N PRO A 101 6.98 1.55 -14.12
CA PRO A 101 5.58 1.14 -14.25
C PRO A 101 5.28 0.33 -15.51
N GLU A 102 5.89 0.68 -16.63
CA GLU A 102 5.74 0.00 -17.94
C GLU A 102 6.26 -1.45 -17.96
N LYS A 103 6.93 -1.90 -16.89
CA LYS A 103 7.45 -3.27 -16.72
C LYS A 103 6.78 -4.04 -15.58
N LEU A 104 5.80 -3.43 -14.91
CA LEU A 104 4.94 -4.11 -13.95
C LEU A 104 3.79 -4.77 -14.69
N THR A 105 3.31 -5.90 -14.19
CA THR A 105 2.07 -6.53 -14.67
C THR A 105 0.86 -5.63 -14.41
N ALA A 106 -0.25 -5.87 -15.12
CA ALA A 106 -1.48 -5.11 -14.99
C ALA A 106 -2.01 -5.13 -13.55
N GLU A 107 -1.88 -6.26 -12.86
CA GLU A 107 -2.29 -6.40 -11.46
C GLU A 107 -1.36 -5.66 -10.48
N GLU A 108 -0.04 -5.70 -10.71
CA GLU A 108 0.92 -4.96 -9.90
C GLU A 108 0.73 -3.45 -10.08
N LEU A 109 0.52 -3.01 -11.32
CA LEU A 109 0.29 -1.61 -11.66
C LEU A 109 -1.05 -1.12 -11.10
N ASP A 110 -2.12 -1.92 -11.21
CA ASP A 110 -3.42 -1.69 -10.56
C ASP A 110 -3.23 -1.52 -9.04
N TYR A 111 -2.53 -2.48 -8.41
CA TYR A 111 -2.31 -2.45 -6.97
C TYR A 111 -1.51 -1.21 -6.55
N MET A 112 -0.46 -0.87 -7.29
CA MET A 112 0.37 0.29 -7.03
C MET A 112 -0.43 1.59 -7.18
N GLN A 113 -1.26 1.71 -8.21
CA GLN A 113 -2.14 2.87 -8.42
C GLN A 113 -3.15 3.00 -7.27
N LYS A 114 -3.86 1.93 -6.91
CA LYS A 114 -4.81 1.92 -5.79
C LYS A 114 -4.14 2.22 -4.45
N ALA A 115 -3.01 1.58 -4.17
CA ALA A 115 -2.28 1.74 -2.91
C ALA A 115 -1.66 3.13 -2.81
N GLY A 116 -1.28 3.77 -3.93
CA GLY A 116 -0.88 5.18 -3.98
C GLY A 116 -2.04 6.18 -3.91
N GLY A 117 -3.28 5.72 -4.06
CA GLY A 117 -4.47 6.58 -4.13
C GLY A 117 -4.60 7.31 -5.48
N PHE A 118 -3.95 6.79 -6.51
CA PHE A 118 -4.11 7.24 -7.89
C PHE A 118 -5.30 6.54 -8.55
N VAL A 119 -5.80 7.13 -9.64
CA VAL A 119 -6.88 6.52 -10.41
C VAL A 119 -6.37 5.22 -11.03
N ASN A 120 -7.16 4.15 -10.88
CA ASN A 120 -6.84 2.84 -11.41
C ASN A 120 -7.15 2.78 -12.91
N THR A 121 -6.16 3.11 -13.73
CA THR A 121 -6.28 3.08 -15.19
C THR A 121 -6.53 1.64 -15.70
N MET A 122 -5.91 0.63 -15.10
CA MET A 122 -6.05 -0.78 -15.50
C MET A 122 -7.45 -1.34 -15.24
N ALA A 123 -8.31 -0.65 -14.46
CA ALA A 123 -9.72 -1.03 -14.31
C ALA A 123 -10.48 -0.99 -15.64
N ASN A 124 -10.06 -0.14 -16.58
CA ASN A 124 -10.74 0.06 -17.86
C ASN A 124 -10.31 -0.96 -18.93
N LEU A 125 -9.54 -1.98 -18.53
CA LEU A 125 -9.16 -3.10 -19.37
C LEU A 125 -9.94 -4.34 -18.96
N SER A 126 -10.46 -5.05 -19.96
CA SER A 126 -11.03 -6.38 -19.77
C SER A 126 -9.94 -7.39 -19.34
N PRO A 127 -10.31 -8.55 -18.77
CA PRO A 127 -9.34 -9.58 -18.42
C PRO A 127 -8.44 -10.03 -19.58
N LYS A 128 -9.00 -10.09 -20.81
CA LYS A 128 -8.23 -10.41 -22.02
C LYS A 128 -7.18 -9.36 -22.34
N GLU A 129 -7.53 -8.08 -22.19
CA GLU A 129 -6.63 -6.96 -22.48
C GLU A 129 -5.55 -6.80 -21.41
N LYS A 130 -5.87 -7.13 -20.14
CA LYS A 130 -4.86 -7.25 -19.09
C LYS A 130 -3.85 -8.36 -19.40
N ALA A 131 -4.32 -9.52 -19.84
CA ALA A 131 -3.43 -10.60 -20.27
C ALA A 131 -2.57 -10.21 -21.48
N LEU A 132 -3.12 -9.44 -22.43
CA LEU A 132 -2.37 -8.89 -23.55
C LEU A 132 -1.25 -7.94 -23.07
N TYR A 133 -1.57 -7.06 -22.12
CA TYR A 133 -0.60 -6.17 -21.48
C TYR A 133 0.50 -6.95 -20.76
N ASP A 134 0.13 -7.94 -19.94
CA ASP A 134 1.10 -8.78 -19.21
C ASP A 134 2.02 -9.54 -20.16
N LYS A 135 1.50 -9.99 -21.30
CA LYS A 135 2.30 -10.64 -22.35
C LYS A 135 3.25 -9.64 -23.04
N ALA A 136 2.83 -8.40 -23.26
CA ALA A 136 3.71 -7.35 -23.78
C ALA A 136 4.85 -7.03 -22.81
N VAL A 137 4.55 -6.94 -21.51
CA VAL A 137 5.54 -6.78 -20.44
C VAL A 137 6.51 -7.97 -20.39
N ALA A 138 5.98 -9.20 -20.40
CA ALA A 138 6.79 -10.42 -20.33
C ALA A 138 7.70 -10.62 -21.56
N SER A 139 7.27 -10.16 -22.73
CA SER A 139 8.09 -10.17 -23.96
C SER A 139 9.09 -9.01 -24.04
N GLY A 140 9.12 -8.12 -23.04
CA GLY A 140 10.01 -6.96 -22.99
C GLY A 140 9.57 -5.82 -23.91
N ASN A 141 8.37 -5.89 -24.50
CA ASN A 141 7.83 -4.84 -25.36
C ASN A 141 7.13 -3.77 -24.51
N SER A 142 7.93 -2.98 -23.78
CA SER A 142 7.44 -1.91 -22.90
C SER A 142 6.70 -0.81 -23.66
N GLU A 143 7.05 -0.57 -24.92
CA GLU A 143 6.36 0.42 -25.76
C GLU A 143 4.94 -0.03 -26.11
N ALA A 144 4.73 -1.31 -26.46
CA ALA A 144 3.39 -1.86 -26.66
C ALA A 144 2.57 -1.88 -25.36
N ALA A 145 3.19 -2.25 -24.23
CA ALA A 145 2.54 -2.20 -22.91
C ALA A 145 2.12 -0.75 -22.54
N ALA A 146 2.98 0.22 -22.81
CA ALA A 146 2.66 1.63 -22.63
C ALA A 146 1.52 2.09 -23.56
N GLY A 147 1.50 1.63 -24.82
CA GLY A 147 0.38 1.85 -25.75
C GLY A 147 -0.95 1.35 -25.20
N ILE A 148 -0.99 0.14 -24.61
CA ILE A 148 -2.20 -0.39 -23.97
C ILE A 148 -2.59 0.46 -22.75
N SER A 149 -1.62 0.97 -21.99
CA SER A 149 -1.87 1.87 -20.87
C SER A 149 -2.46 3.21 -21.31
N GLN A 150 -2.04 3.74 -22.46
CA GLN A 150 -2.64 4.93 -23.06
C GLN A 150 -4.10 4.68 -23.46
N ILE A 151 -4.43 3.50 -24.00
CA ILE A 151 -5.84 3.13 -24.28
C ILE A 151 -6.66 3.08 -23.00
N ALA A 152 -6.12 2.49 -21.95
CA ALA A 152 -6.77 2.43 -20.65
C ALA A 152 -7.05 3.85 -20.09
N LEU A 153 -6.14 4.80 -20.33
CA LEU A 153 -6.33 6.22 -20.00
C LEU A 153 -7.42 6.88 -20.86
N VAL A 154 -7.44 6.65 -22.18
CA VAL A 154 -8.49 7.17 -23.07
C VAL A 154 -9.87 6.70 -22.61
N ARG A 155 -10.01 5.41 -22.27
CA ARG A 155 -11.27 4.82 -21.76
C ARG A 155 -11.73 5.44 -20.45
N MET A 156 -10.79 5.84 -19.59
CA MET A 156 -11.08 6.51 -18.34
C MET A 156 -11.79 7.86 -18.54
N MET A 157 -11.59 8.51 -19.69
CA MET A 157 -12.22 9.79 -20.03
C MET A 157 -13.70 9.66 -20.43
N GLY A 158 -14.21 8.43 -20.57
CA GLY A 158 -15.64 8.14 -20.78
C GLY A 158 -15.95 7.50 -22.15
N HIS A 159 -17.22 7.58 -22.55
CA HIS A 159 -17.78 6.91 -23.74
C HIS A 159 -17.56 7.66 -25.06
N THR A 160 -16.77 8.72 -25.08
CA THR A 160 -16.58 9.51 -26.31
C THR A 160 -15.14 9.99 -26.40
N ALA A 161 -14.44 9.52 -27.42
CA ALA A 161 -13.10 9.94 -27.77
C ALA A 161 -13.01 10.33 -29.25
N GLY A 162 -12.06 11.19 -29.60
CA GLY A 162 -11.79 11.58 -30.98
C GLY A 162 -11.05 10.47 -31.73
N GLY A 163 -11.53 10.12 -32.91
CA GLY A 163 -10.90 9.19 -33.84
C GLY A 163 -10.37 9.90 -35.10
N ALA A 164 -9.97 9.12 -36.10
CA ALA A 164 -9.50 9.65 -37.38
C ALA A 164 -10.53 10.58 -38.06
N ASN A 165 -10.02 11.58 -38.78
CA ASN A 165 -10.82 12.52 -39.59
C ASN A 165 -11.91 13.29 -38.82
N GLY A 166 -11.72 13.54 -37.52
CA GLY A 166 -12.68 14.27 -36.70
C GLY A 166 -13.93 13.46 -36.32
N THR A 167 -13.90 12.14 -36.54
CA THR A 167 -14.94 11.23 -36.05
C THR A 167 -14.85 11.07 -34.54
N THR A 168 -15.93 10.61 -33.91
CA THR A 168 -15.91 10.14 -32.52
C THR A 168 -16.21 8.64 -32.46
N TYR A 169 -15.76 8.00 -31.39
CA TYR A 169 -16.05 6.58 -31.12
C TYR A 169 -16.18 6.36 -29.61
N ASP A 170 -16.73 5.21 -29.23
CA ASP A 170 -16.82 4.79 -27.84
C ASP A 170 -15.59 3.93 -27.46
N PRO A 171 -14.62 4.48 -26.72
CA PRO A 171 -13.39 3.75 -26.39
C PRO A 171 -13.66 2.60 -25.43
N LEU A 172 -14.71 2.65 -24.60
CA LEU A 172 -15.02 1.60 -23.62
C LEU A 172 -15.52 0.32 -24.29
N ASN A 173 -16.21 0.45 -25.42
CA ASN A 173 -16.76 -0.66 -26.20
C ASN A 173 -15.89 -1.04 -27.42
N THR A 174 -14.79 -0.32 -27.66
CA THR A 174 -13.90 -0.58 -28.80
C THR A 174 -12.77 -1.51 -28.38
N GLU A 175 -12.67 -2.68 -29.01
CA GLU A 175 -11.63 -3.67 -28.74
C GLU A 175 -10.23 -3.18 -29.14
N ILE A 176 -9.20 -3.61 -28.40
CA ILE A 176 -7.79 -3.36 -28.71
C ILE A 176 -7.34 -4.31 -29.83
N THR A 177 -7.50 -3.86 -31.07
CA THR A 177 -7.01 -4.53 -32.27
C THR A 177 -6.12 -3.59 -33.07
N ALA A 178 -5.21 -4.11 -33.90
CA ALA A 178 -4.31 -3.28 -34.72
C ALA A 178 -5.09 -2.23 -35.54
N ALA A 179 -6.19 -2.64 -36.18
CA ALA A 179 -7.04 -1.75 -36.97
C ALA A 179 -7.73 -0.66 -36.13
N ASN A 180 -8.24 -1.01 -34.94
CA ASN A 180 -8.88 -0.04 -34.06
C ASN A 180 -7.87 0.92 -33.42
N VAL A 181 -6.66 0.45 -33.11
CA VAL A 181 -5.58 1.30 -32.60
C VAL A 181 -5.19 2.33 -33.63
N GLU A 182 -4.98 1.92 -34.88
CA GLU A 182 -4.64 2.81 -35.98
C GLU A 182 -5.76 3.82 -36.28
N LYS A 183 -7.02 3.36 -36.34
CA LYS A 183 -8.14 4.19 -36.75
C LYS A 183 -8.69 5.11 -35.65
N TYR A 184 -8.60 4.69 -34.39
CA TYR A 184 -9.31 5.34 -33.28
C TYR A 184 -8.37 5.77 -32.16
N PHE A 185 -7.68 4.84 -31.50
CA PHE A 185 -6.94 5.15 -30.27
C PHE A 185 -5.74 6.08 -30.50
N SER A 186 -5.01 5.90 -31.60
CA SER A 186 -3.87 6.76 -31.98
C SER A 186 -4.25 8.24 -32.12
N HIS A 187 -5.48 8.52 -32.54
CA HIS A 187 -6.01 9.85 -32.78
C HIS A 187 -6.65 10.48 -31.54
N SER A 188 -6.86 9.70 -30.47
CA SER A 188 -7.46 10.19 -29.23
C SER A 188 -6.48 10.95 -28.34
N ILE A 189 -5.18 10.90 -28.65
CA ILE A 189 -4.13 11.53 -27.88
C ILE A 189 -3.37 12.51 -28.77
N VAL A 190 -3.33 13.77 -28.36
CA VAL A 190 -2.50 14.79 -28.99
C VAL A 190 -1.22 14.92 -28.18
N ASP A 191 -0.16 14.25 -28.64
CA ASP A 191 1.17 14.32 -28.03
C ASP A 191 2.18 14.94 -29.00
N PRO A 192 2.60 16.20 -28.80
CA PRO A 192 3.55 16.87 -29.68
C PRO A 192 4.96 16.28 -29.63
N THR A 193 5.27 15.43 -28.65
CA THR A 193 6.58 14.76 -28.55
C THR A 193 6.70 13.52 -29.43
N GLY A 194 5.58 13.02 -29.97
CA GLY A 194 5.52 11.78 -30.77
C GLY A 194 5.67 10.50 -29.96
N LYS A 195 5.76 10.57 -28.63
CA LYS A 195 5.92 9.38 -27.77
C LYS A 195 4.67 8.50 -27.78
N ALA A 196 3.48 9.10 -27.73
CA ALA A 196 2.23 8.34 -27.82
C ALA A 196 2.12 7.64 -29.18
N GLU A 197 2.51 8.31 -30.26
CA GLU A 197 2.51 7.74 -31.61
C GLU A 197 3.43 6.52 -31.71
N SER A 198 4.67 6.61 -31.22
CA SER A 198 5.60 5.48 -31.25
C SER A 198 5.09 4.29 -30.43
N GLN A 199 4.48 4.55 -29.26
CA GLN A 199 3.86 3.51 -28.42
C GLN A 199 2.69 2.82 -29.13
N PHE A 200 1.84 3.56 -29.84
CA PHE A 200 0.75 2.98 -30.61
C PHE A 200 1.25 2.20 -31.83
N GLN A 201 2.30 2.66 -32.51
CA GLN A 201 2.94 1.91 -33.58
C GLN A 201 3.53 0.58 -33.07
N ALA A 202 4.24 0.61 -31.95
CA ALA A 202 4.76 -0.60 -31.30
C ALA A 202 3.62 -1.56 -30.92
N LEU A 203 2.50 -1.04 -30.41
CA LEU A 203 1.32 -1.84 -30.10
C LEU A 203 0.69 -2.46 -31.35
N ILE A 204 0.56 -1.72 -32.45
CA ILE A 204 0.04 -2.24 -33.72
C ILE A 204 0.88 -3.41 -34.22
N GLN A 205 2.21 -3.26 -34.24
CA GLN A 205 3.14 -4.33 -34.64
C GLN A 205 3.05 -5.55 -33.71
N TYR A 206 2.94 -5.30 -32.41
CA TYR A 206 2.77 -6.35 -31.42
C TYR A 206 1.46 -7.12 -31.62
N LEU A 207 0.36 -6.44 -31.92
CA LEU A 207 -0.96 -7.05 -32.19
C LEU A 207 -0.99 -7.85 -33.50
N GLN A 208 -0.21 -7.46 -34.51
CA GLN A 208 -0.09 -8.23 -35.76
C GLN A 208 0.59 -9.58 -35.53
N THR A 209 1.52 -9.66 -34.58
CA THR A 209 2.22 -10.90 -34.21
C THR A 209 1.52 -11.67 -33.08
N ASN A 210 0.67 -10.99 -32.32
CA ASN A 210 -0.08 -11.52 -31.18
C ASN A 210 -1.54 -11.04 -31.26
N PRO A 211 -2.34 -11.53 -32.22
CA PRO A 211 -3.72 -11.10 -32.36
C PRO A 211 -4.47 -11.35 -31.05
N ALA A 212 -5.25 -10.36 -30.62
CA ALA A 212 -6.20 -10.53 -29.54
C ALA A 212 -7.18 -11.65 -29.94
N VAL A 213 -7.25 -12.71 -29.13
CA VAL A 213 -8.13 -13.88 -29.35
C VAL A 213 -9.52 -13.62 -28.79
#